data_AF-A0AAW9EBK3-F1
#
_entry.id   AF-A0AAW9EBK3-F1
#
_cell.length_a   1.000
_cell.length_b   1.000
_cell.length_c   1.000
_cell.angle_alpha   90.00
_cell.angle_beta   90.00
_cell.angle_gamma   90.00
#
_symmetry.space_group_name_H-M   'P 1'
#
loop_
_entity.id
_entity.type
_entity.pdbx_description
1 polymer ?
#
loop_
_entity_poly.entity_id
_entity_poly.type
_entity_poly.pdbx_seq_one_letter_code
_entity_poly.pdbx_strand_id
1 'polypeptide(L)'
;ACDILRAGANGVGGITPTMKVAARAESFGMDCEVHGNGAASLAVVGAIRNCRWYERGLLHPFLDYDEPAAYLNSIVDPMDDQGFVHLSQ
;
A
#
# COMPACT_ATOMS: atom_id res chain seq x y z
N ALA A 1 21.69 -5.93 -3.00
CA ALA A 1 21.15 -6.69 -4.14
C ALA A 1 20.08 -5.92 -4.90
N CYS A 2 19.46 -4.90 -4.28
CA CYS A 2 18.56 -3.96 -4.91
C CYS A 2 18.85 -2.54 -4.39
N ASP A 3 18.38 -1.54 -5.13
CA ASP A 3 18.49 -0.12 -4.77
C ASP A 3 17.26 0.39 -3.98
N ILE A 4 16.12 -0.27 -4.14
CA ILE A 4 14.85 -0.01 -3.42
C ILE A 4 14.37 -1.32 -2.80
N LEU A 5 14.01 -1.30 -1.51
CA LEU A 5 13.50 -2.48 -0.84
C LEU A 5 12.00 -2.65 -1.13
N ARG A 6 11.49 -3.86 -1.00
CA ARG A 6 10.06 -4.15 -1.16
C ARG A 6 9.57 -4.98 0.02
N ALA A 7 8.42 -4.61 0.58
CA ALA A 7 7.74 -5.31 1.65
C ALA A 7 6.24 -5.36 1.35
N GLY A 8 5.43 -5.99 2.19
CA GLY A 8 3.98 -5.98 2.03
C GLY A 8 3.34 -6.88 3.06
N ALA A 9 2.17 -6.51 3.58
CA ALA A 9 1.55 -7.23 4.69
C ALA A 9 1.41 -8.74 4.38
N ASN A 10 0.95 -9.09 3.19
CA ASN A 10 0.84 -10.49 2.77
C ASN A 10 2.19 -11.14 2.43
N GLY A 11 3.19 -10.35 2.02
CA GLY A 11 4.50 -10.85 1.61
C GLY A 11 5.44 -11.17 2.77
N VAL A 12 5.32 -10.45 3.90
CA VAL A 12 6.22 -10.60 5.05
C VAL A 12 5.52 -11.05 6.34
N GLY A 13 4.22 -11.39 6.27
CA GLY A 13 3.50 -12.01 7.39
C GLY A 13 2.77 -11.04 8.33
N GLY A 14 2.35 -9.89 7.83
CA GLY A 14 1.44 -8.94 8.50
C GLY A 14 1.94 -7.50 8.53
N ILE A 15 1.15 -6.62 9.15
CA ILE A 15 1.48 -5.20 9.34
C ILE A 15 2.76 -5.07 10.18
N THR A 16 2.84 -5.76 11.32
CA THR A 16 3.98 -5.69 12.24
C THR A 16 5.33 -6.01 11.59
N PRO A 17 5.52 -7.15 10.88
CA PRO A 17 6.78 -7.40 10.19
C PRO A 17 7.02 -6.42 9.03
N THR A 18 5.98 -5.93 8.35
CA THR A 18 6.13 -4.92 7.29
C THR A 18 6.72 -3.62 7.84
N MET A 19 6.23 -3.14 8.98
CA MET A 19 6.80 -1.96 9.67
C MET A 19 8.27 -2.17 10.04
N LYS A 20 8.66 -3.37 10.48
CA LYS A 20 10.07 -3.69 10.79
C LYS A 20 10.95 -3.67 9.54
N VAL A 21 10.46 -4.14 8.40
CA VAL A 21 11.19 -4.09 7.12
C VAL A 21 11.33 -2.65 6.64
N ALA A 22 10.27 -1.84 6.74
CA ALA A 22 10.31 -0.42 6.40
C ALA A 22 11.31 0.36 7.27
N ALA A 23 11.29 0.15 8.59
CA ALA A 23 12.25 0.75 9.52
C ALA A 23 13.70 0.30 9.24
N ARG A 24 13.89 -0.97 8.85
CA ARG A 24 15.20 -1.46 8.41
C ARG A 24 15.65 -0.73 7.14
N ALA A 25 14.79 -0.52 6.14
CA ALA A 25 15.18 0.24 4.95
C ALA A 25 15.52 1.69 5.30
N GLU A 26 14.71 2.34 6.15
CA GLU A 26 14.93 3.71 6.62
C GLU A 26 16.29 3.87 7.31
N SER A 27 16.74 2.87 8.10
CA SER A 27 18.06 2.92 8.75
C SER A 27 19.25 2.89 7.79
N PHE A 28 19.04 2.48 6.53
CA PHE A 28 20.05 2.55 5.46
C PHE A 28 19.81 3.73 4.51
N GLY A 29 18.85 4.62 4.80
CA GLY A 29 18.46 5.71 3.91
C GLY A 29 17.80 5.23 2.62
N MET A 30 17.18 4.04 2.65
CA MET A 30 16.54 3.42 1.49
C MET A 30 15.02 3.53 1.56
N ASP A 31 14.40 3.66 0.39
CA ASP A 31 12.97 3.49 0.23
C ASP A 31 12.57 2.00 0.34
N CYS A 32 11.36 1.78 0.84
CA CYS A 32 10.70 0.49 0.93
C CYS A 32 9.28 0.57 0.38
N GLU A 33 9.10 0.15 -0.86
CA GLU A 33 7.79 0.13 -1.51
C GLU A 33 6.92 -1.00 -0.95
N VAL A 34 5.68 -0.68 -0.59
CA VAL A 34 4.72 -1.63 -0.04
C VAL A 34 3.91 -2.28 -1.16
N HIS A 35 4.01 -3.60 -1.25
CA HIS A 35 3.31 -4.42 -2.22
C HIS A 35 1.88 -4.74 -1.79
N GLY A 36 0.97 -4.62 -2.75
CA GLY A 36 -0.43 -5.01 -2.66
C GLY A 36 -1.33 -3.89 -2.21
N ASN A 37 -2.57 -3.93 -2.69
CA ASN A 37 -3.65 -3.04 -2.30
C ASN A 37 -4.33 -3.48 -0.99
N GLY A 38 -5.34 -2.73 -0.58
CA GLY A 38 -6.22 -3.01 0.55
C GLY A 38 -5.78 -2.33 1.85
N ALA A 39 -6.63 -2.48 2.87
CA ALA A 39 -6.55 -1.73 4.13
C ALA A 39 -5.21 -1.90 4.84
N ALA A 40 -4.68 -3.13 4.87
CA ALA A 40 -3.44 -3.41 5.58
C ALA A 40 -2.24 -2.70 4.96
N SER A 41 -2.12 -2.71 3.63
CA SER A 41 -1.05 -2.02 2.92
C SER A 41 -1.23 -0.51 2.99
N LEU A 42 -2.46 0.00 2.82
CA LEU A 42 -2.74 1.44 2.91
C LEU A 42 -2.43 1.99 4.30
N ALA A 43 -2.75 1.25 5.37
CA ALA A 43 -2.41 1.64 6.74
C ALA A 43 -0.90 1.68 6.99
N VAL A 44 -0.14 0.75 6.41
CA VAL A 44 1.34 0.79 6.49
C VAL A 44 1.88 2.01 5.75
N VAL A 45 1.45 2.23 4.49
CA VAL A 45 1.91 3.37 3.67
C VAL A 45 1.59 4.70 4.36
N GLY A 46 0.40 4.82 4.97
CA GLY A 46 0.01 6.00 5.76
C GLY A 46 0.84 6.23 7.03
N ALA A 47 1.54 5.20 7.53
CA ALA A 47 2.29 5.24 8.77
C ALA A 47 3.82 5.39 8.59
N ILE A 48 4.34 5.29 7.36
CA ILE A 48 5.78 5.37 7.05
C ILE A 48 6.07 6.52 6.10
N ARG A 49 7.33 6.99 6.07
CA ARG A 49 7.75 8.10 5.21
C ARG A 49 8.61 7.67 4.01
N ASN A 50 9.27 6.51 4.11
CA ASN A 50 10.18 5.99 3.08
C ASN A 50 9.46 5.05 2.09
N CYS A 51 8.25 5.39 1.68
CA CYS A 51 7.50 4.69 0.65
C CYS A 51 6.83 5.73 -0.23
N ARG A 52 7.09 5.67 -1.55
CA ARG A 52 6.64 6.73 -2.44
C ARG A 52 5.19 6.57 -2.86
N TRP A 53 4.73 5.32 -2.97
CA TRP A 53 3.42 5.03 -3.53
C TRP A 53 2.62 4.04 -2.68
N TYR A 54 1.31 4.12 -2.84
CA TYR A 54 0.41 3.02 -2.53
C TYR A 54 0.09 2.26 -3.82
N GLU A 55 0.22 0.93 -3.79
CA GLU A 55 -0.09 0.10 -4.95
C GLU A 55 -1.61 -0.09 -5.08
N ARG A 56 -2.22 0.58 -6.06
CA ARG A 56 -3.64 0.48 -6.38
C ARG A 56 -3.85 -0.39 -7.62
N GLY A 57 -4.47 -1.56 -7.45
CA GLY A 57 -4.69 -2.50 -8.54
C GLY A 57 -4.90 -3.95 -8.06
N LEU A 58 -4.81 -4.94 -8.95
CA LEU A 58 -4.50 -4.82 -10.38
C LEU A 58 -5.66 -4.17 -11.17
N LEU A 59 -5.33 -3.45 -12.24
CA LEU A 59 -6.30 -2.77 -13.10
C LEU A 59 -6.43 -3.51 -14.44
N HIS A 60 -7.64 -3.57 -14.97
CA HIS A 60 -7.92 -4.16 -16.28
C HIS A 60 -9.01 -3.37 -17.01
N PRO A 61 -8.93 -3.13 -18.34
CA PRO A 61 -9.93 -2.34 -19.08
C PRO A 61 -11.37 -2.85 -19.04
N PHE A 62 -11.60 -4.09 -18.58
CA PHE A 62 -12.92 -4.74 -18.50
C PHE A 62 -13.48 -4.79 -17.09
N LEU A 63 -12.76 -4.21 -16.11
CA LEU A 63 -13.15 -4.23 -14.71
C LEU A 63 -13.12 -2.80 -14.17
N ASP A 64 -14.16 -2.41 -13.46
CA ASP A 64 -14.17 -1.17 -12.70
C ASP A 64 -13.58 -1.45 -11.31
N TYR A 65 -12.41 -0.87 -11.03
CA TYR A 65 -11.77 -1.01 -9.71
C TYR A 65 -12.51 -0.19 -8.64
N ASP A 66 -13.21 0.87 -9.04
CA ASP A 66 -13.88 1.79 -8.11
C ASP A 66 -15.24 1.24 -7.65
N GLU A 67 -15.71 0.14 -8.23
CA GLU A 67 -16.85 -0.62 -7.74
C GLU A 67 -16.51 -1.32 -6.41
N PRO A 68 -17.22 -1.03 -5.30
CA PRO A 68 -16.99 -1.72 -4.03
C PRO A 68 -17.18 -3.23 -4.19
N ALA A 69 -16.25 -4.01 -3.64
CA ALA A 69 -16.43 -5.46 -3.56
C ALA A 69 -17.75 -5.80 -2.85
N ALA A 70 -18.45 -6.86 -3.28
CA ALA A 70 -19.80 -7.19 -2.81
C ALA A 70 -19.96 -7.35 -1.28
N TYR A 71 -18.86 -7.56 -0.55
CA TYR A 71 -18.83 -7.68 0.91
C TYR A 71 -18.47 -6.37 1.65
N LEU A 72 -18.28 -5.26 0.92
CA LEU A 72 -17.93 -3.95 1.45
C LEU A 72 -19.02 -2.92 1.12
N ASN A 73 -19.28 -2.00 2.05
CA ASN A 73 -20.21 -0.88 1.83
C ASN A 73 -19.57 0.28 1.02
N SER A 74 -18.24 0.33 0.96
CA SER A 74 -17.47 1.36 0.26
C SER A 74 -16.08 0.84 -0.08
N ILE A 75 -15.42 1.45 -1.07
CA ILE A 75 -14.01 1.17 -1.36
C ILE A 75 -13.13 1.59 -0.17
N VAL A 76 -12.04 0.86 0.02
CA VAL A 76 -11.08 1.09 1.12
C VAL A 76 -10.07 2.18 0.75
N ASP A 77 -9.77 2.32 -0.53
CA ASP A 77 -8.73 3.17 -1.10
C ASP A 77 -9.32 4.13 -2.16
N PRO A 78 -10.22 5.05 -1.77
CA PRO A 78 -10.73 6.08 -2.66
C PRO A 78 -9.60 6.99 -3.15
N MET A 79 -9.57 7.22 -4.46
CA MET A 79 -8.57 8.05 -5.12
C MET A 79 -9.24 9.29 -5.72
N ASP A 80 -8.66 10.46 -5.49
CA ASP A 80 -9.13 11.71 -6.11
C ASP A 80 -8.69 11.86 -7.57
N ASP A 81 -9.15 12.93 -8.22
CA ASP A 81 -8.82 13.26 -9.61
C ASP A 81 -7.35 13.66 -9.81
N GLN A 82 -6.61 13.92 -8.73
CA GLN A 82 -5.18 14.20 -8.74
C GLN A 82 -4.31 12.95 -8.50
N GLY A 83 -4.93 11.79 -8.26
CA GLY A 83 -4.24 10.51 -8.06
C GLY A 83 -3.81 10.26 -6.62
N PHE A 84 -4.35 10.97 -5.63
CA PHE A 84 -4.08 10.70 -4.21
C PHE A 84 -5.14 9.79 -3.61
N VAL A 85 -4.68 8.74 -2.92
CA VAL A 85 -5.54 7.85 -2.14
C VAL A 85 -5.71 8.41 -0.73
N HIS A 86 -6.96 8.51 -0.28
CA HIS A 86 -7.31 9.04 1.03
C HIS A 86 -7.57 7.91 2.02
N LEU A 87 -6.87 7.94 3.16
CA LEU A 87 -7.16 7.04 4.28
C LEU A 87 -8.55 7.37 4.87
N SER A 88 -9.38 6.34 5.02
CA SER A 88 -10.66 6.45 5.71
C SER A 88 -10.46 6.87 7.17
N GLN A 89 -11.23 7.86 7.63
CA GLN A 89 -11.25 8.32 9.03
C GLN A 89 -12.17 7.48 9.91
#